data_AF-A0A9D7TLA2-F1
#
_entry.id   AF-A0A9D7TLA2-F1
#
_cell.length_a   1.000
_cell.length_b   1.000
_cell.length_c   1.000
_cell.angle_alpha   90.00
_cell.angle_beta   90.00
_cell.angle_gamma   90.00
#
_symmetry.space_group_name_H-M   'P 1'
#
loop_
_entity.id
_entity.type
_entity.pdbx_description
1 polymer ?
#
loop_
_entity_poly.entity_id
_entity_poly.type
_entity_poly.pdbx_seq_one_letter_code
_entity_poly.pdbx_strand_id
1 'polypeptide(L)'
;MMKHLFWILWSAEFICMLVWLIDEMKLKYLPMNNMVSIGFLWLGVALFVKLGLKSDKSALIMVGIPGFPLAIMAIFIIIIYIINLVAGPIRWN
;
A
#
# COMPACT_ATOMS: atom_id res chain seq x y z
N MET A 1 -7.13 3.41 -20.45
CA MET A 1 -6.55 2.44 -19.47
C MET A 1 -5.82 3.14 -18.31
N MET A 2 -4.84 4.03 -18.57
CA MET A 2 -4.08 4.70 -17.47
C MET A 2 -4.91 5.58 -16.52
N LYS A 3 -6.10 6.06 -16.92
CA LYS A 3 -6.97 6.91 -16.07
C LYS A 3 -7.38 6.23 -14.77
N HIS A 4 -7.60 4.90 -14.78
CA HIS A 4 -8.06 4.16 -13.60
C HIS A 4 -6.90 3.59 -12.78
N LEU A 5 -5.72 3.41 -13.38
CA LEU A 5 -4.56 2.78 -12.72
C LEU A 5 -4.12 3.55 -11.48
N PHE A 6 -4.11 4.89 -11.56
CA PHE A 6 -3.82 5.76 -10.42
C PHE A 6 -4.78 5.49 -9.26
N TRP A 7 -6.08 5.46 -9.52
CA TRP A 7 -7.10 5.28 -8.48
C TRP A 7 -7.02 3.90 -7.84
N ILE A 8 -6.71 2.87 -8.62
CA ILE A 8 -6.53 1.51 -8.11
C ILE A 8 -5.33 1.45 -7.17
N LEU A 9 -4.16 1.94 -7.60
CA LEU A 9 -2.94 1.94 -6.79
C LEU A 9 -3.08 2.83 -5.56
N TRP A 10 -3.58 4.05 -5.73
CA TRP A 10 -3.80 4.98 -4.63
C TRP A 10 -4.76 4.42 -3.59
N SER A 11 -5.87 3.80 -4.01
CA SER A 11 -6.84 3.22 -3.08
C SER A 11 -6.26 2.01 -2.34
N ALA A 12 -5.51 1.15 -3.03
CA ALA A 12 -4.84 0.01 -2.41
C ALA A 12 -3.83 0.47 -1.34
N GLU A 13 -2.99 1.44 -1.67
CA GLU A 13 -2.04 2.04 -0.71
C GLU A 13 -2.74 2.69 0.46
N PHE A 14 -3.81 3.45 0.20
CA PHE A 14 -4.60 4.10 1.24
C PHE A 14 -5.21 3.08 2.22
N ILE A 15 -5.74 1.97 1.72
CA ILE A 15 -6.26 0.88 2.56
C ILE A 15 -5.13 0.25 3.38
N CYS A 16 -3.98 -0.04 2.79
CA CYS A 16 -2.82 -0.56 3.51
C CYS A 16 -2.37 0.41 4.63
N MET A 17 -2.33 1.71 4.36
CA MET A 17 -1.98 2.73 5.34
C MET A 17 -3.00 2.82 6.48
N LEU A 18 -4.31 2.68 6.18
CA LEU A 18 -5.35 2.61 7.21
C LEU A 18 -5.19 1.37 8.09
N VAL A 19 -4.91 0.20 7.51
CA VAL A 19 -4.65 -1.03 8.26
C VAL A 19 -3.44 -0.85 9.18
N TRP A 20 -2.36 -0.27 8.66
CA TRP A 20 -1.15 -0.02 9.45
C TRP A 20 -1.42 0.99 10.59
N LEU A 21 -2.18 2.05 10.33
CA LEU A 21 -2.58 3.01 11.37
C LEU A 21 -3.38 2.33 12.48
N ILE A 22 -4.33 1.47 12.12
CA ILE A 22 -5.13 0.71 13.09
C ILE A 22 -4.24 -0.20 13.95
N ASP A 23 -3.24 -0.85 13.36
CA ASP A 23 -2.31 -1.70 14.09
C ASP A 23 -1.38 -0.90 15.01
N GLU A 24 -0.88 0.24 14.57
CA GLU A 24 -0.10 1.16 15.40
C GLU A 24 -0.90 1.72 16.57
N MET A 25 -2.18 2.05 16.37
CA MET A 25 -3.07 2.53 17.44
C MET A 25 -3.30 1.48 18.55
N LYS A 26 -3.05 0.19 18.29
CA LYS A 26 -3.11 -0.86 19.33
C LYS A 26 -1.88 -0.84 20.24
N LEU A 27 -0.76 -0.24 19.81
CA LEU A 27 0.49 -0.17 20.56
C LEU A 27 0.44 0.97 21.59
N LYS A 28 -0.26 0.73 22.71
CA LYS A 28 -0.56 1.73 23.76
C LYS A 28 0.62 2.49 24.38
N TYR A 29 1.84 1.98 24.28
CA TYR A 29 3.01 2.51 25.00
C TYR A 29 4.16 2.95 24.08
N LEU A 30 3.97 2.86 22.76
CA LEU A 30 4.95 3.32 21.79
C LEU A 30 4.45 4.60 21.14
N PRO A 31 5.34 5.57 20.88
CA PRO A 31 4.98 6.71 20.06
C PRO A 31 4.60 6.23 18.66
N MET A 32 3.57 6.85 18.08
CA MET A 32 3.12 6.52 16.73
C MET A 32 4.27 6.65 15.74
N ASN A 33 4.51 5.60 14.95
CA ASN A 33 5.60 5.60 14.00
C ASN A 33 5.46 6.75 12.98
N ASN A 34 6.46 7.64 12.92
CA ASN A 34 6.48 8.78 12.00
C ASN A 34 6.32 8.36 10.52
N MET A 35 6.72 7.15 10.16
CA MET A 35 6.59 6.62 8.80
C MET A 35 5.12 6.52 8.36
N VAL A 36 4.19 6.24 9.29
CA VAL A 36 2.75 6.21 8.98
C VAL A 36 2.26 7.60 8.61
N SER A 37 2.67 8.63 9.35
CA SER A 37 2.31 10.02 9.04
C SER A 37 2.89 10.47 7.69
N ILE A 38 4.15 10.13 7.42
CA ILE A 38 4.81 10.43 6.13
C ILE A 38 4.09 9.75 4.97
N GLY A 39 3.65 8.49 5.13
CA GLY A 39 2.90 7.77 4.11
C GLY A 39 1.55 8.43 3.77
N PHE A 40 0.80 8.90 4.78
CA PHE A 40 -0.43 9.64 4.52
C PHE A 40 -0.18 10.98 3.83
N LEU A 41 0.88 11.69 4.24
CA LEU A 41 1.27 12.93 3.59
C LEU A 41 1.65 12.70 2.13
N TRP A 42 2.41 11.63 1.83
CA TRP A 42 2.75 11.22 0.46
C TRP A 42 1.50 10.96 -0.39
N LEU A 43 0.54 10.18 0.11
CA LEU A 43 -0.72 9.92 -0.57
C LEU A 43 -1.53 11.20 -0.81
N GLY A 44 -1.53 12.13 0.15
CA GLY A 44 -2.15 13.44 0.02
C GLY A 44 -1.51 14.29 -1.08
N VAL A 45 -0.16 14.32 -1.13
CA VAL A 45 0.57 15.02 -2.19
C VAL A 45 0.30 14.37 -3.56
N ALA A 46 0.31 13.04 -3.66
CA ALA A 46 0.00 12.34 -4.91
C ALA A 46 -1.42 12.68 -5.41
N LEU A 47 -2.39 12.74 -4.50
CA LEU A 47 -3.76 13.16 -4.82
C LEU A 47 -3.83 14.63 -5.28
N PHE A 48 -3.09 15.52 -4.63
CA PHE A 48 -3.00 16.93 -5.03
C PHE A 48 -2.35 17.09 -6.41
N VAL A 49 -1.30 16.33 -6.73
CA VAL A 49 -0.67 16.34 -8.05
C VAL A 49 -1.65 15.85 -9.13
N LYS A 50 -2.48 14.85 -8.81
CA LYS A 50 -3.52 14.33 -9.70
C LYS A 50 -4.64 15.34 -9.95
N LEU A 51 -5.22 15.90 -8.89
CA LEU A 51 -6.44 16.72 -8.97
C LEU A 51 -6.14 18.21 -9.13
N GLY A 52 -5.17 18.73 -8.40
CA GLY A 52 -4.78 20.14 -8.40
C GLY A 52 -3.92 20.52 -9.60
N LEU A 53 -2.81 19.80 -9.81
CA LEU A 53 -1.88 20.08 -10.92
C LEU A 53 -2.28 19.39 -12.23
N LYS A 54 -3.28 18.49 -12.21
CA LYS A 54 -3.75 17.72 -13.37
C LYS A 54 -2.62 16.95 -14.08
N SER A 55 -1.54 16.61 -13.36
CA SER A 55 -0.40 15.89 -13.92
C SER A 55 -0.56 14.38 -13.72
N ASP A 56 -1.22 13.73 -14.67
CA ASP A 56 -1.53 12.30 -14.62
C ASP A 56 -0.29 11.41 -14.52
N LYS A 57 0.78 11.74 -15.25
CA LYS A 57 2.01 10.93 -15.30
C LYS A 57 2.77 11.00 -13.97
N SER A 58 2.97 12.20 -13.44
CA SER A 58 3.67 12.40 -12.16
C SER A 58 2.92 11.75 -11.02
N ALA A 59 1.60 11.97 -10.93
CA ALA A 59 0.77 11.34 -9.91
C ALA A 59 0.85 9.80 -9.98
N LEU A 60 0.86 9.23 -11.19
CA LEU A 60 0.99 7.79 -11.40
C LEU A 60 2.35 7.25 -10.94
N ILE A 61 3.44 7.96 -11.22
CA ILE A 61 4.79 7.55 -10.76
C ILE A 61 4.84 7.56 -9.23
N MET A 62 4.23 8.56 -8.59
CA MET A 62 4.24 8.69 -7.13
C MET A 62 3.55 7.53 -6.41
N VAL A 63 2.45 6.99 -6.95
CA VAL A 63 1.79 5.77 -6.42
C VAL A 63 2.32 4.49 -7.06
N GLY A 64 3.09 4.59 -8.15
CA GLY A 64 3.71 3.43 -8.79
C GLY A 64 4.91 2.91 -8.00
N ILE A 65 5.71 3.82 -7.45
CA ILE A 65 6.92 3.49 -6.68
C ILE A 65 6.57 2.66 -5.43
N PRO A 66 5.65 3.07 -4.54
CA PRO A 66 5.22 2.26 -3.40
C PRO A 66 4.31 1.10 -3.78
N GLY A 67 3.44 1.26 -4.78
CA GLY A 67 2.52 0.23 -5.23
C GLY A 67 3.20 -1.02 -5.82
N PHE A 68 4.36 -0.87 -6.47
CA PHE A 68 5.07 -1.99 -7.07
C PHE A 68 5.61 -3.00 -6.03
N PRO A 69 6.36 -2.60 -4.99
CA PRO A 69 6.72 -3.47 -3.87
C PRO A 69 5.51 -4.12 -3.19
N LEU A 70 4.43 -3.36 -2.97
CA LEU A 70 3.20 -3.89 -2.36
C LEU A 70 2.56 -4.97 -3.24
N ALA A 71 2.54 -4.79 -4.56
CA ALA A 71 2.04 -5.79 -5.48
C ALA A 71 2.88 -7.09 -5.44
N ILE A 72 4.20 -6.97 -5.37
CA ILE A 72 5.10 -8.14 -5.23
C ILE A 72 4.80 -8.87 -3.91
N MET A 73 4.67 -8.14 -2.80
CA MET A 73 4.34 -8.75 -1.50
C MET A 73 2.96 -9.42 -1.52
N ALA A 74 1.96 -8.79 -2.13
CA ALA A 74 0.63 -9.37 -2.28
C ALA A 74 0.66 -10.67 -3.08
N ILE A 75 1.37 -10.69 -4.21
CA ILE A 75 1.57 -11.90 -5.02
C ILE A 75 2.24 -13.00 -4.21
N PHE A 76 3.29 -12.66 -3.45
CA PHE A 76 3.98 -13.60 -2.59
C PHE A 76 3.06 -14.22 -1.52
N ILE A 77 2.23 -13.40 -0.86
CA ILE A 77 1.25 -13.87 0.13
C ILE A 77 0.22 -14.79 -0.53
N ILE A 78 -0.27 -14.45 -1.72
CA ILE A 78 -1.23 -15.28 -2.47
C ILE A 78 -0.61 -16.64 -2.80
N ILE A 79 0.65 -16.67 -3.26
CA ILE A 79 1.36 -17.91 -3.57
C ILE A 79 1.46 -18.78 -2.30
N ILE A 80 1.89 -18.21 -1.17
CA ILE A 80 1.97 -18.92 0.10
C ILE A 80 0.60 -19.47 0.51
N TYR A 81 -0.44 -18.67 0.38
CA TYR A 81 -1.80 -19.07 0.73
C TYR A 81 -2.28 -20.24 -0.12
N ILE A 82 -2.04 -20.21 -1.43
CA ILE A 82 -2.37 -21.32 -2.34
C ILE A 82 -1.60 -22.58 -1.96
N ILE A 83 -0.30 -22.47 -1.69
CA ILE A 83 0.53 -23.62 -1.27
C ILE A 83 -0.03 -24.22 0.03
N ASN A 84 -0.37 -23.38 1.01
CA ASN A 84 -0.94 -23.83 2.28
C ASN A 84 -2.26 -24.60 2.08
N LEU A 85 -3.12 -24.13 1.16
CA LEU A 85 -4.38 -24.80 0.84
C LEU A 85 -4.19 -26.16 0.15
N VAL A 86 -3.19 -26.29 -0.73
CA VAL A 86 -3.01 -27.48 -1.58
C VAL A 86 -2.08 -28.52 -0.95
N ALA A 87 -0.94 -28.08 -0.40
CA ALA A 87 0.11 -28.94 0.13
C ALA A 87 0.07 -29.08 1.67
N GLY A 88 -0.88 -28.40 2.33
CA GLY A 88 -0.94 -28.30 3.79
C GLY A 88 -0.02 -27.22 4.36
N PRO A 89 -0.02 -27.02 5.69
CA PRO A 89 0.71 -25.92 6.32
C PRO A 89 2.19 -25.98 6.02
N ILE A 90 2.72 -24.87 5.48
CA ILE A 90 4.15 -24.68 5.25
C ILE A 90 4.85 -24.73 6.61
N ARG A 91 5.52 -25.85 6.88
CA ARG A 91 6.38 -26.01 8.06
C ARG A 91 7.77 -25.53 7.67
N TRP A 92 8.15 -24.36 8.19
CA TRP A 92 9.50 -23.84 8.12
C TRP A 92 10.35 -24.60 9.15
N ASN A 93 10.69 -25.85 8.84
CA ASN A 93 11.66 -26.62 9.60
C ASN A 93 13.07 -26.37 9.05
#